data_AF-A0AAN8A2C9-F1
#
_entry.id   AF-A0AAN8A2C9-F1
#
_cell.length_a   1.000
_cell.length_b   1.000
_cell.length_c   1.000
_cell.angle_alpha   90.00
_cell.angle_beta   90.00
_cell.angle_gamma   90.00
#
_symmetry.space_group_name_H-M   'P 1'
#
loop_
_entity.id
_entity.type
_entity.pdbx_description
1 polymer ?
#
loop_
_entity_poly.entity_id
_entity_poly.type
_entity_poly.pdbx_seq_one_letter_code
_entity_poly.pdbx_strand_id
1 'polypeptide(L)'
;MSSELDRINKKLSRYGERYDANPDAYVPVFPPLMTKAGKPRVHQPHVQKRTKAYWQAQCSFRNLKGTGSLEDLQTRIRTRNKTRDAEIAAELTELERERDEEYKRIDHLRNEEVWRNASAAEQAQIDPERMIKLRYAGQTGMGPLGPLAFTVDPYTAARTRIKALCAELGIKQQFVETPAFGGLGEEGYQCWFVVGHNAADVSQRVTEVAKEAHRMYTAVVQQREAAARARETQERARQDAIDARLNAALSAAFTRHGAWDITGTWSIDCKYLEEYLSDRPAKLSMIISRDSAKHNSPTPVARSYDEEGRSEEDEDEEDEDEEDDEDDEEGPEGDPSCLADQRHFATFDFSIIEGIMRISGSVGVDDQPECAMTYRWRGRETGESVIDLGSDEQTYSLVFSERGTKMSGVFGGGLVERVDFTGVKMENGGDRQGSSKHEWGGLSERSYERERVGRWH
;
A
#
# COMPACT_ATOMS: atom_id res chain seq x y z
N MET A 1 21.10 -23.88 -29.60
CA MET A 1 21.95 -24.15 -28.42
C MET A 1 22.99 -25.18 -28.83
N SER A 2 24.24 -25.06 -28.36
CA SER A 2 25.33 -25.99 -28.71
C SER A 2 24.91 -27.42 -28.33
N SER A 3 25.00 -28.37 -29.28
CA SER A 3 24.72 -29.80 -29.06
C SER A 3 25.50 -30.38 -27.86
N GLU A 4 26.67 -29.80 -27.58
CA GLU A 4 27.53 -30.15 -26.45
C GLU A 4 26.93 -29.74 -25.09
N LEU A 5 26.34 -28.56 -25.00
CA LEU A 5 25.71 -28.07 -23.77
C LEU A 5 24.48 -28.92 -23.39
N ASP A 6 23.67 -29.30 -24.38
CA ASP A 6 22.55 -30.21 -24.17
C ASP A 6 23.03 -31.59 -23.72
N ARG A 7 24.15 -32.07 -24.25
CA ARG A 7 24.78 -33.33 -23.82
C ARG A 7 25.24 -33.25 -22.37
N ILE A 8 25.88 -32.16 -21.95
CA ILE A 8 26.34 -31.96 -20.57
C ILE A 8 25.16 -31.85 -19.60
N ASN A 9 24.14 -31.04 -19.94
CA ASN A 9 22.94 -30.89 -19.12
C ASN A 9 22.17 -32.21 -18.94
N LYS A 10 22.11 -33.05 -19.98
CA LYS A 10 21.54 -34.42 -19.89
C LYS A 10 22.36 -35.36 -19.00
N LYS A 11 23.66 -35.11 -18.79
CA LYS A 11 24.48 -35.87 -17.84
C LYS A 11 24.28 -35.37 -16.40
N LEU A 12 24.16 -34.05 -16.23
CA LEU A 12 23.97 -33.39 -14.93
C LEU A 12 22.56 -33.59 -14.35
N SER A 13 21.56 -33.87 -15.19
CA SER A 13 20.18 -34.14 -14.77
C SER A 13 19.68 -35.44 -15.36
N ARG A 14 19.06 -36.28 -14.52
CA ARG A 14 18.42 -37.53 -14.94
C ARG A 14 16.99 -37.53 -14.43
N TYR A 15 16.02 -37.87 -15.28
CA TYR A 15 14.59 -37.80 -14.94
C TYR A 15 14.13 -36.41 -14.42
N GLY A 16 14.82 -35.34 -14.84
CA GLY A 16 14.54 -33.97 -14.39
C GLY A 16 15.14 -33.61 -13.03
N GLU A 17 15.88 -34.53 -12.39
CA GLU A 17 16.40 -34.36 -11.03
C GLU A 17 17.94 -34.38 -11.03
N ARG A 18 18.54 -33.62 -10.11
CA ARG A 18 20.01 -33.54 -9.94
C ARG A 18 20.52 -34.64 -9.02
N TYR A 19 21.82 -34.91 -9.10
CA TYR A 19 22.47 -35.80 -8.16
C TYR A 19 22.42 -35.23 -6.74
N ASP A 20 22.15 -36.11 -5.77
CA ASP A 20 22.20 -35.81 -4.36
C ASP A 20 23.31 -36.65 -3.73
N ALA A 21 24.26 -35.97 -3.07
CA ALA A 21 25.37 -36.64 -2.39
C ALA A 21 24.93 -37.39 -1.14
N ASN A 22 23.78 -37.02 -0.54
CA ASN A 22 23.28 -37.63 0.68
C ASN A 22 21.78 -38.01 0.58
N PRO A 23 21.43 -38.98 -0.27
CA PRO A 23 20.05 -39.41 -0.40
C PRO A 23 19.54 -40.15 0.86
N ASP A 24 20.44 -40.61 1.74
CA ASP A 24 20.09 -41.30 3.00
C ASP A 24 19.27 -40.40 3.94
N ALA A 25 19.43 -39.08 3.85
CA ALA A 25 18.65 -38.11 4.61
C ALA A 25 17.14 -38.17 4.30
N TYR A 26 16.76 -38.74 3.15
CA TYR A 26 15.38 -38.83 2.68
C TYR A 26 14.82 -40.25 2.72
N VAL A 27 15.63 -41.23 3.13
CA VAL A 27 15.20 -42.62 3.21
C VAL A 27 14.52 -42.85 4.56
N PRO A 28 13.25 -43.29 4.60
CA PRO A 28 12.60 -43.65 5.86
C PRO A 28 13.41 -44.74 6.58
N VAL A 29 13.57 -44.59 7.90
CA VAL A 29 14.28 -45.56 8.74
C VAL A 29 13.52 -46.89 8.69
N PHE A 30 14.19 -47.93 8.18
CA PHE A 30 13.62 -49.28 8.09
C PHE A 30 14.64 -50.31 8.59
N PRO A 31 14.32 -51.10 9.64
CA PRO A 31 13.06 -51.09 10.41
C PRO A 31 12.88 -49.79 11.21
N PRO A 32 11.64 -49.43 11.61
CA PRO A 32 11.39 -48.25 12.45
C PRO A 32 12.26 -48.26 13.71
N LEU A 33 12.69 -47.09 14.18
CA LEU A 33 13.48 -47.01 15.41
C LEU A 33 12.69 -47.63 16.56
N MET A 34 13.26 -48.62 17.23
CA MET A 34 12.65 -49.30 18.37
C MET A 34 13.02 -48.60 19.68
N THR A 35 12.10 -48.64 20.65
CA THR A 35 12.33 -48.27 22.05
C THR A 35 13.18 -49.34 22.75
N LYS A 36 13.70 -49.05 23.94
CA LYS A 36 14.41 -50.05 24.77
C LYS A 36 13.56 -51.30 25.04
N ALA A 37 12.23 -51.18 24.97
CA ALA A 37 11.28 -52.27 25.13
C ALA A 37 10.96 -53.05 23.82
N GLY A 38 11.67 -52.78 22.72
CA GLY A 38 11.45 -53.44 21.44
C GLY A 38 10.21 -52.97 20.66
N LYS A 39 9.43 -52.02 21.19
CA LYS A 39 8.28 -51.41 20.48
C LYS A 39 8.75 -50.27 19.58
N PRO A 40 8.17 -50.03 18.38
CA PRO A 40 8.48 -48.86 17.58
C PRO A 40 8.32 -47.56 18.38
N ARG A 41 9.29 -46.64 18.29
CA ARG A 41 9.21 -45.30 18.87
C ARG A 41 8.04 -44.57 18.23
N VAL A 42 7.22 -43.92 19.07
CA VAL A 42 6.08 -43.10 18.65
C VAL A 42 6.54 -41.95 17.75
N HIS A 43 7.65 -41.29 18.11
CA HIS A 43 8.25 -40.24 17.30
C HIS A 43 9.39 -40.81 16.46
N GLN A 44 9.07 -41.16 15.22
CA GLN A 44 10.09 -41.39 14.19
C GLN A 44 10.64 -40.05 13.71
N PRO A 45 11.93 -39.98 13.32
CA PRO A 45 12.48 -38.79 12.67
C PRO A 45 11.60 -38.41 11.48
N HIS A 46 11.21 -37.14 11.41
CA HIS A 46 10.46 -36.65 10.26
C HIS A 46 11.40 -36.63 9.05
N VAL A 47 11.10 -37.46 8.05
CA VAL A 47 11.88 -37.54 6.81
C VAL A 47 11.07 -36.86 5.70
N GLN A 48 11.68 -35.89 5.03
CA GLN A 48 11.05 -35.20 3.91
C GLN A 48 10.78 -36.19 2.77
N LYS A 49 9.52 -36.29 2.34
CA LYS A 49 9.11 -37.18 1.24
C LYS A 49 9.66 -36.64 -0.09
N ARG A 50 10.27 -37.52 -0.88
CA ARG A 50 10.77 -37.23 -2.24
C ARG A 50 9.95 -37.97 -3.30
N THR A 51 9.88 -37.40 -4.51
CA THR A 51 9.11 -37.94 -5.64
C THR A 51 9.71 -39.25 -6.16
N LYS A 52 8.94 -40.04 -6.92
CA LYS A 52 9.47 -41.24 -7.58
C LYS A 52 10.61 -40.89 -8.56
N ALA A 53 10.46 -39.80 -9.32
CA ALA A 53 11.47 -39.34 -10.27
C ALA A 53 12.83 -39.07 -9.60
N TYR A 54 12.84 -38.46 -8.41
CA TYR A 54 14.05 -38.27 -7.62
C TYR A 54 14.77 -39.59 -7.34
N TRP A 55 14.06 -40.61 -6.84
CA TRP A 55 14.67 -41.91 -6.55
C TRP A 55 15.16 -42.63 -7.81
N GLN A 56 14.44 -42.49 -8.94
CA GLN A 56 14.89 -43.02 -10.22
C GLN A 56 16.19 -42.36 -10.69
N ALA A 57 16.29 -41.04 -10.53
CA ALA A 57 17.50 -40.27 -10.82
C ALA A 57 18.66 -40.71 -9.94
N GLN A 58 18.47 -40.77 -8.61
CA GLN A 58 19.53 -41.19 -7.67
C GLN A 58 20.04 -42.61 -7.97
N CYS A 59 19.14 -43.54 -8.30
CA CYS A 59 19.52 -44.87 -8.74
C CYS A 59 20.31 -44.81 -10.05
N SER A 60 19.84 -44.03 -11.03
CA SER A 60 20.48 -43.92 -12.33
C SER A 60 21.90 -43.36 -12.23
N PHE A 61 22.13 -42.27 -11.49
CA PHE A 61 23.48 -41.70 -11.29
C PHE A 61 24.47 -42.72 -10.73
N ARG A 62 23.99 -43.64 -9.90
CA ARG A 62 24.78 -44.71 -9.25
C ARG A 62 24.85 -46.01 -10.06
N ASN A 63 24.35 -46.00 -11.31
CA ASN A 63 24.24 -47.17 -12.18
C ASN A 63 23.43 -48.32 -11.58
N LEU A 64 22.44 -48.00 -10.74
CA LEU A 64 21.46 -48.93 -10.21
C LEU A 64 20.23 -48.96 -11.11
N LYS A 65 19.48 -50.07 -11.08
CA LYS A 65 18.23 -50.20 -11.85
C LYS A 65 17.23 -49.10 -11.42
N GLY A 66 16.83 -48.25 -12.35
CA GLY A 66 15.88 -47.13 -12.12
C GLY A 66 14.40 -47.50 -12.27
N THR A 67 14.06 -48.78 -12.42
CA THR A 67 12.67 -49.28 -12.57
C THR A 67 12.23 -50.08 -11.35
N GLY A 68 10.95 -49.97 -10.97
CA GLY A 68 10.39 -50.68 -9.81
C GLY A 68 9.40 -49.84 -9.01
N SER A 69 9.00 -50.39 -7.86
CA SER A 69 8.25 -49.67 -6.84
C SER A 69 9.13 -48.61 -6.16
N LEU A 70 8.51 -47.68 -5.42
CA LEU A 70 9.26 -46.69 -4.64
C LEU A 70 10.17 -47.36 -3.59
N GLU A 71 9.69 -48.43 -2.96
CA GLU A 71 10.39 -49.20 -1.95
C GLU A 71 11.61 -49.94 -2.52
N ASP A 72 11.50 -50.46 -3.75
CA ASP A 72 12.63 -51.09 -4.46
C ASP A 72 13.76 -50.07 -4.69
N LEU A 73 13.40 -48.86 -5.13
CA LEU A 73 14.38 -47.80 -5.40
C LEU A 73 15.06 -47.34 -4.10
N GLN A 74 14.29 -47.10 -3.05
CA GLN A 74 14.84 -46.73 -1.73
C GLN A 74 15.75 -47.82 -1.17
N THR A 75 15.36 -49.10 -1.30
CA THR A 75 16.18 -50.24 -0.84
C THR A 75 17.51 -50.33 -1.58
N ARG A 76 17.52 -50.13 -2.92
CA ARG A 76 18.76 -50.08 -3.70
C ARG A 76 19.66 -48.92 -3.29
N ILE A 77 19.08 -47.76 -2.97
CA ILE A 77 19.85 -46.63 -2.44
C ILE A 77 20.44 -46.95 -1.06
N ARG A 78 19.71 -47.63 -0.16
CA ARG A 78 20.24 -48.05 1.14
C ARG A 78 21.47 -48.96 1.00
N THR A 79 21.44 -49.90 0.05
CA THR A 79 22.50 -50.90 -0.14
C THR A 79 23.58 -50.46 -1.14
N ARG A 80 23.61 -49.19 -1.53
CA ARG A 80 24.58 -48.69 -2.52
C ARG A 80 26.00 -48.68 -1.97
N ASN A 81 26.98 -48.65 -2.88
CA ASN A 81 28.37 -48.39 -2.53
C ASN A 81 28.58 -46.88 -2.28
N LYS A 82 28.70 -46.48 -1.01
CA LYS A 82 28.88 -45.08 -0.61
C LYS A 82 30.22 -44.48 -1.03
N THR A 83 31.27 -45.29 -1.20
CA THR A 83 32.58 -44.80 -1.67
C THR A 83 32.48 -44.22 -3.07
N ARG A 84 31.65 -44.84 -3.93
CA ARG A 84 31.40 -44.38 -5.30
C ARG A 84 30.64 -43.05 -5.36
N ASP A 85 29.92 -42.67 -4.31
CA ASP A 85 29.18 -41.40 -4.30
C ASP A 85 30.13 -40.19 -4.38
N ALA A 86 31.29 -40.27 -3.71
CA ALA A 86 32.29 -39.21 -3.78
C ALA A 86 32.91 -39.08 -5.19
N GLU A 87 33.15 -40.20 -5.87
CA GLU A 87 33.64 -40.23 -7.25
C GLU A 87 32.62 -39.61 -8.22
N ILE A 88 31.34 -40.00 -8.10
CA ILE A 88 30.25 -39.43 -8.91
C ILE A 88 30.12 -37.92 -8.67
N ALA A 89 30.23 -37.47 -7.41
CA ALA A 89 30.19 -36.05 -7.09
C ALA A 89 31.33 -35.28 -7.78
N ALA A 90 32.55 -35.81 -7.76
CA ALA A 90 33.70 -35.19 -8.43
C ALA A 90 33.53 -35.14 -9.96
N GLU A 91 33.05 -36.23 -10.57
CA GLU A 91 32.74 -36.26 -12.02
C GLU A 91 31.69 -35.21 -12.40
N LEU A 92 30.66 -35.01 -11.56
CA LEU A 92 29.63 -34.01 -11.82
C LEU A 92 30.13 -32.58 -11.64
N THR A 93 30.98 -32.32 -10.65
CA THR A 93 31.65 -31.02 -10.49
C THR A 93 32.49 -30.67 -11.72
N GLU A 94 33.21 -31.65 -12.28
CA GLU A 94 33.97 -31.44 -13.51
C GLU A 94 33.06 -31.15 -14.71
N LEU A 95 31.95 -31.87 -14.84
CA LEU A 95 30.95 -31.57 -15.88
C LEU A 95 30.30 -30.18 -15.71
N GLU A 96 30.10 -29.71 -14.48
CA GLU A 96 29.63 -28.35 -14.23
C GLU A 96 30.65 -27.30 -14.66
N ARG A 97 31.95 -27.55 -14.38
CA ARG A 97 33.05 -26.71 -14.88
C ARG A 97 33.07 -26.66 -16.41
N GLU A 98 32.99 -27.82 -17.08
CA GLU A 98 32.90 -27.91 -18.55
C GLU A 98 31.68 -27.16 -19.09
N ARG A 99 30.51 -27.29 -18.44
CA ARG A 99 29.29 -26.57 -18.82
C ARG A 99 29.52 -25.07 -18.76
N ASP A 100 30.12 -24.57 -17.69
CA ASP A 100 30.36 -23.15 -17.47
C ASP A 100 31.40 -22.60 -18.46
N GLU A 101 32.41 -23.39 -18.83
CA GLU A 101 33.37 -23.06 -19.89
C GLU A 101 32.72 -23.01 -21.27
N GLU A 102 31.85 -23.95 -21.59
CA GLU A 102 31.10 -23.96 -22.84
C GLU A 102 30.12 -22.78 -22.90
N TYR A 103 29.45 -22.43 -21.79
CA TYR A 103 28.64 -21.21 -21.70
C TYR A 103 29.48 -19.95 -21.95
N LYS A 104 30.65 -19.83 -21.31
CA LYS A 104 31.58 -18.71 -21.56
C LYS A 104 32.02 -18.66 -23.02
N ARG A 105 32.28 -19.81 -23.65
CA ARG A 105 32.64 -19.90 -25.07
C ARG A 105 31.49 -19.44 -25.97
N ILE A 106 30.27 -19.92 -25.73
CA ILE A 106 29.08 -19.51 -26.50
C ILE A 106 28.80 -18.02 -26.31
N ASP A 107 28.88 -17.52 -25.07
CA ASP A 107 28.69 -16.11 -24.77
C ASP A 107 29.75 -15.25 -25.47
N HIS A 108 31.01 -15.67 -25.42
CA HIS A 108 32.09 -15.02 -26.16
C HIS A 108 31.81 -15.01 -27.67
N LEU A 109 31.42 -16.14 -28.28
CA LEU A 109 31.10 -16.19 -29.71
C LEU A 109 29.92 -15.29 -30.07
N ARG A 110 28.88 -15.26 -29.23
CA ARG A 110 27.73 -14.37 -29.40
C ARG A 110 28.15 -12.91 -29.29
N ASN A 111 28.98 -12.56 -28.30
CA ASN A 111 29.49 -11.21 -28.12
C ASN A 111 30.38 -10.81 -29.31
N GLU A 112 31.20 -11.73 -29.85
CA GLU A 112 31.98 -11.51 -31.08
C GLU A 112 31.10 -11.35 -32.33
N GLU A 113 29.97 -12.04 -32.42
CA GLU A 113 29.02 -11.89 -33.53
C GLU A 113 28.27 -10.56 -33.44
N VAL A 114 27.77 -10.21 -32.25
CA VAL A 114 27.16 -8.91 -31.97
C VAL A 114 28.16 -7.79 -32.27
N TRP A 115 29.40 -7.94 -31.82
CA TRP A 115 30.50 -7.02 -32.12
C TRP A 115 30.70 -6.82 -33.62
N ARG A 116 30.85 -7.92 -34.37
CA ARG A 116 31.12 -7.87 -35.82
C ARG A 116 29.99 -7.24 -36.61
N ASN A 117 28.75 -7.43 -36.18
CA ASN A 117 27.56 -6.91 -36.86
C ASN A 117 27.16 -5.50 -36.40
N ALA A 118 27.72 -5.02 -35.29
CA ALA A 118 27.48 -3.69 -34.76
C ALA A 118 28.16 -2.60 -35.62
N SER A 119 27.55 -1.42 -35.66
CA SER A 119 28.16 -0.21 -36.22
C SER A 119 29.40 0.20 -35.42
N ALA A 120 30.27 1.04 -35.99
CA ALA A 120 31.47 1.52 -35.31
C ALA A 120 31.17 2.24 -33.97
N ALA A 121 30.02 2.90 -33.86
CA ALA A 121 29.59 3.54 -32.62
C ALA A 121 29.15 2.51 -31.57
N GLU A 122 28.39 1.49 -31.98
CA GLU A 122 27.95 0.41 -31.10
C GLU A 122 29.12 -0.50 -30.67
N GLN A 123 30.05 -0.78 -31.57
CA GLN A 123 31.33 -1.41 -31.24
C GLN A 123 32.05 -0.60 -30.15
N ALA A 124 32.19 0.71 -30.31
CA ALA A 124 32.81 1.53 -29.27
C ALA A 124 32.10 1.45 -27.90
N GLN A 125 30.82 1.10 -27.85
CA GLN A 125 30.08 0.87 -26.61
C GLN A 125 30.31 -0.51 -25.99
N ILE A 126 30.50 -1.55 -26.80
CA ILE A 126 30.64 -2.93 -26.30
C ILE A 126 32.06 -3.19 -25.72
N ASP A 127 33.10 -2.65 -26.36
CA ASP A 127 34.54 -2.89 -26.08
C ASP A 127 35.35 -1.70 -26.62
N PRO A 128 35.34 -0.56 -25.91
CA PRO A 128 36.00 0.66 -26.35
C PRO A 128 37.50 0.47 -26.59
N GLU A 129 38.18 -0.37 -25.81
CA GLU A 129 39.62 -0.60 -25.95
C GLU A 129 39.95 -1.28 -27.29
N ARG A 130 39.21 -2.34 -27.65
CA ARG A 130 39.37 -3.01 -28.94
C ARG A 130 39.05 -2.08 -30.10
N MET A 131 37.99 -1.29 -29.99
CA MET A 131 37.61 -0.35 -31.06
C MET A 131 38.67 0.74 -31.26
N ILE A 132 39.22 1.29 -30.18
CA ILE A 132 40.30 2.28 -30.24
C ILE A 132 41.53 1.68 -30.92
N LYS A 133 41.96 0.47 -30.52
CA LYS A 133 43.10 -0.21 -31.16
C LYS A 133 42.84 -0.46 -32.65
N LEU A 134 41.68 -1.00 -32.99
CA LEU A 134 41.32 -1.28 -34.38
C LEU A 134 41.34 -0.01 -35.25
N ARG A 135 40.83 1.10 -34.71
CA ARG A 135 40.69 2.36 -35.44
C ARG A 135 41.99 3.17 -35.51
N TYR A 136 42.85 3.10 -34.50
CA TYR A 136 43.98 4.03 -34.36
C TYR A 136 45.37 3.38 -34.26
N ALA A 137 45.49 2.07 -34.01
CA ALA A 137 46.80 1.43 -33.76
C ALA A 137 47.59 1.00 -35.02
N GLY A 138 47.20 1.39 -36.24
CA GLY A 138 47.90 0.91 -37.44
C GLY A 138 47.58 1.60 -38.77
N GLN A 139 46.95 2.77 -38.79
CA GLN A 139 46.57 3.44 -40.04
C GLN A 139 47.39 4.71 -40.28
N THR A 140 48.60 4.54 -40.81
CA THR A 140 49.44 5.63 -41.36
C THR A 140 49.02 6.09 -42.76
N GLY A 141 47.86 5.65 -43.29
CA GLY A 141 47.46 5.96 -44.66
C GLY A 141 45.96 5.94 -44.99
N MET A 142 45.08 5.68 -44.03
CA MET A 142 43.66 5.98 -44.21
C MET A 142 43.43 7.44 -43.84
N GLY A 143 42.65 8.16 -44.66
CA GLY A 143 42.38 9.59 -44.50
C GLY A 143 41.86 9.97 -43.11
N PRO A 144 41.69 11.28 -42.84
CA PRO A 144 41.37 11.78 -41.50
C PRO A 144 40.13 11.08 -40.92
N LEU A 145 40.37 10.22 -39.94
CA LEU A 145 39.31 9.54 -39.19
C LEU A 145 38.68 10.56 -38.24
N GLY A 146 37.37 10.75 -38.36
CA GLY A 146 36.62 11.58 -37.42
C GLY A 146 36.69 11.05 -35.97
N PRO A 147 36.40 11.91 -34.98
CA PRO A 147 36.40 11.53 -33.57
C PRO A 147 35.36 10.45 -33.27
N LEU A 148 35.68 9.55 -32.34
CA LEU A 148 34.81 8.49 -31.86
C LEU A 148 34.27 8.87 -30.48
N ALA A 149 32.95 8.80 -30.28
CA ALA A 149 32.29 9.07 -29.01
C ALA A 149 31.57 7.82 -28.51
N PHE A 150 31.77 7.46 -27.25
CA PHE A 150 31.14 6.32 -26.59
C PHE A 150 31.01 6.57 -25.10
N THR A 151 30.29 5.71 -24.40
CA THR A 151 29.99 5.88 -22.98
C THR A 151 30.77 4.88 -22.15
N VAL A 152 31.23 5.32 -20.98
CA VAL A 152 31.96 4.48 -20.04
C VAL A 152 31.38 4.72 -18.67
N ASP A 153 31.18 3.65 -17.91
CA ASP A 153 30.76 3.77 -16.52
C ASP A 153 31.82 4.59 -15.72
N PRO A 154 31.41 5.69 -15.05
CA PRO A 154 32.31 6.58 -14.32
C PRO A 154 33.21 5.88 -13.30
N TYR A 155 32.75 4.78 -12.73
CA TYR A 155 33.38 4.10 -11.59
C TYR A 155 34.21 2.87 -12.00
N THR A 156 34.31 2.58 -13.29
CA THR A 156 35.02 1.38 -13.76
C THR A 156 36.49 1.63 -14.02
N ALA A 157 37.30 0.58 -13.77
CA ALA A 157 38.71 0.55 -14.16
C ALA A 157 38.93 0.74 -15.69
N ALA A 158 37.88 0.57 -16.51
CA ALA A 158 37.92 0.82 -17.95
C ALA A 158 38.34 2.25 -18.28
N ARG A 159 37.87 3.25 -17.52
CA ARG A 159 38.25 4.65 -17.69
C ARG A 159 39.77 4.85 -17.63
N THR A 160 40.43 4.24 -16.66
CA THR A 160 41.89 4.33 -16.49
C THR A 160 42.62 3.63 -17.63
N ARG A 161 42.15 2.44 -18.04
CA ARG A 161 42.76 1.68 -19.14
C ARG A 161 42.64 2.39 -20.49
N ILE A 162 41.47 2.96 -20.79
CA ILE A 162 41.25 3.75 -22.00
C ILE A 162 42.17 4.97 -22.03
N LYS A 163 42.29 5.70 -20.90
CA LYS A 163 43.19 6.86 -20.81
C LYS A 163 44.64 6.47 -21.09
N ALA A 164 45.10 5.36 -20.51
CA ALA A 164 46.44 4.84 -20.73
C ALA A 164 46.65 4.44 -22.21
N LEU A 165 45.68 3.74 -22.79
CA LEU A 165 45.70 3.32 -24.20
C LEU A 165 45.74 4.53 -25.16
N CYS A 166 44.95 5.57 -24.90
CA CYS A 166 44.99 6.80 -25.70
C CYS A 166 46.35 7.49 -25.61
N ALA A 167 46.99 7.49 -24.43
CA ALA A 167 48.32 8.04 -24.25
C ALA A 167 49.39 7.23 -25.01
N GLU A 168 49.33 5.90 -24.94
CA GLU A 168 50.21 4.98 -25.68
C GLU A 168 50.13 5.20 -27.20
N LEU A 169 48.92 5.39 -27.72
CA LEU A 169 48.67 5.59 -29.15
C LEU A 169 48.80 7.05 -29.60
N GLY A 170 49.10 7.99 -28.71
CA GLY A 170 49.20 9.43 -29.03
C GLY A 170 47.88 10.09 -29.45
N ILE A 171 46.74 9.53 -29.02
CA ILE A 171 45.39 10.00 -29.38
C ILE A 171 44.93 11.05 -28.37
N LYS A 172 44.28 12.10 -28.86
CA LYS A 172 43.65 13.12 -28.00
C LYS A 172 42.32 12.58 -27.49
N GLN A 173 42.04 12.86 -26.22
CA GLN A 173 40.82 12.43 -25.57
C GLN A 173 40.24 13.55 -24.72
N GLN A 174 38.92 13.58 -24.60
CA GLN A 174 38.20 14.45 -23.68
C GLN A 174 36.98 13.71 -23.14
N PHE A 175 36.56 14.08 -21.94
CA PHE A 175 35.38 13.53 -21.29
C PHE A 175 34.31 14.60 -21.17
N VAL A 176 33.06 14.19 -21.26
CA VAL A 176 31.91 15.04 -20.94
C VAL A 176 30.89 14.24 -20.15
N GLU A 177 30.44 14.84 -19.06
CA GLU A 177 29.38 14.29 -18.23
C GLU A 177 28.05 14.81 -18.73
N THR A 178 27.11 13.91 -18.98
CA THR A 178 25.76 14.25 -19.43
C THR A 178 24.73 13.62 -18.49
N PRO A 179 23.55 14.23 -18.29
CA PRO A 179 22.48 13.57 -17.55
C PRO A 179 22.18 12.18 -18.14
N ALA A 180 22.04 11.17 -17.30
CA ALA A 180 21.72 9.80 -17.72
C ALA A 180 20.21 9.56 -17.75
N PHE A 181 19.75 8.82 -18.75
CA PHE A 181 18.37 8.37 -18.87
C PHE A 181 18.20 7.00 -18.20
N GLY A 182 18.37 6.96 -16.88
CA GLY A 182 18.14 5.76 -16.09
C GLY A 182 16.65 5.54 -15.81
N GLY A 183 16.16 4.32 -16.03
CA GLY A 183 14.77 3.94 -15.73
C GLY A 183 14.41 3.89 -14.24
N LEU A 184 15.39 4.02 -13.34
CA LEU A 184 15.21 3.87 -11.89
C LEU A 184 14.98 5.18 -11.13
N GLY A 185 14.75 6.29 -11.81
CA GLY A 185 14.34 7.56 -11.17
C GLY A 185 15.45 8.31 -10.43
N GLU A 186 16.64 7.73 -10.28
CA GLU A 186 17.82 8.45 -9.80
C GLU A 186 18.43 9.30 -10.91
N GLU A 187 18.70 10.57 -10.60
CA GLU A 187 19.43 11.50 -11.46
C GLU A 187 20.89 11.04 -11.58
N GLY A 188 21.14 10.06 -12.44
CA GLY A 188 22.48 9.59 -12.77
C GLY A 188 23.17 10.51 -13.78
N TYR A 189 24.50 10.43 -13.84
CA TYR A 189 25.30 11.00 -14.92
C TYR A 189 25.91 9.89 -15.77
N GLN A 190 25.92 10.07 -17.09
CA GLN A 190 26.62 9.22 -18.03
C GLN A 190 27.89 9.94 -18.47
N CYS A 191 29.03 9.25 -18.40
CA CYS A 191 30.29 9.79 -18.89
C CYS A 191 30.51 9.38 -20.33
N TRP A 192 30.58 10.37 -21.22
CA TRP A 192 30.98 10.19 -22.60
C TRP A 192 32.48 10.42 -22.74
N PHE A 193 33.14 9.48 -23.41
CA PHE A 193 34.53 9.56 -23.86
C PHE A 193 34.55 9.88 -25.34
N VAL A 194 35.27 10.94 -25.70
CA VAL A 194 35.50 11.33 -27.09
C VAL A 194 37.00 11.25 -27.37
N VAL A 195 37.37 10.48 -28.40
CA VAL A 195 38.76 10.22 -28.77
C VAL A 195 39.00 10.52 -30.26
N GLY A 196 40.18 11.03 -30.61
CA GLY A 196 40.57 11.34 -31.98
C GLY A 196 41.99 11.89 -32.11
N HIS A 197 42.54 11.95 -33.32
CA HIS A 197 43.92 12.44 -33.52
C HIS A 197 44.05 13.97 -33.34
N ASN A 198 43.01 14.71 -33.71
CA ASN A 198 42.99 16.17 -33.64
C ASN A 198 42.22 16.64 -32.40
N ALA A 199 42.86 17.49 -31.59
CA ALA A 199 42.23 18.07 -30.40
C ALA A 199 41.03 18.97 -30.72
N ALA A 200 41.06 19.68 -31.86
CA ALA A 200 39.95 20.53 -32.29
C ALA A 200 38.70 19.71 -32.61
N ASP A 201 38.86 18.62 -33.36
CA ASP A 201 37.75 17.73 -33.72
C ASP A 201 37.16 17.04 -32.49
N VAL A 202 38.00 16.60 -31.55
CA VAL A 202 37.55 16.04 -30.26
C VAL A 202 36.74 17.07 -29.47
N SER A 203 37.22 18.31 -29.37
CA SER A 203 36.53 19.39 -28.63
C SER A 203 35.20 19.76 -29.26
N GLN A 204 35.15 19.82 -30.61
CA GLN A 204 33.92 20.04 -31.35
C GLN A 204 32.92 18.91 -31.07
N ARG A 205 33.37 17.65 -31.17
CA ARG A 205 32.50 16.49 -30.96
C ARG A 205 31.99 16.39 -29.52
N VAL A 206 32.79 16.75 -28.52
CA VAL A 206 32.34 16.89 -27.13
C VAL A 206 31.20 17.89 -27.01
N THR A 207 31.32 19.04 -27.68
CA THR A 207 30.27 20.08 -27.67
C THR A 207 28.99 19.58 -28.33
N GLU A 208 29.09 18.82 -29.41
CA GLU A 208 27.94 18.20 -30.08
C GLU A 208 27.24 17.17 -29.19
N VAL A 209 28.00 16.27 -28.56
CA VAL A 209 27.47 15.25 -27.63
C VAL A 209 26.77 15.92 -26.44
N ALA A 210 27.38 16.96 -25.86
CA ALA A 210 26.76 17.72 -24.76
C ALA A 210 25.42 18.33 -25.17
N LYS A 211 25.35 18.97 -26.36
CA LYS A 211 24.13 19.56 -26.90
C LYS A 211 23.06 18.51 -27.21
N GLU A 212 23.45 17.36 -27.75
CA GLU A 212 22.54 16.26 -28.04
C GLU A 212 21.95 15.67 -26.76
N ALA A 213 22.78 15.36 -25.77
CA ALA A 213 22.33 14.82 -24.50
C ALA A 213 21.42 15.81 -23.74
N HIS A 214 21.73 17.11 -23.76
CA HIS A 214 20.86 18.12 -23.17
C HIS A 214 19.50 18.20 -23.88
N ARG A 215 19.46 18.12 -25.21
CA ARG A 215 18.20 18.08 -25.97
C ARG A 215 17.36 16.86 -25.61
N MET A 216 17.98 15.68 -25.53
CA MET A 216 17.29 14.47 -25.07
C MET A 216 16.78 14.64 -23.63
N TYR A 217 17.53 15.33 -22.78
CA TYR A 217 17.18 15.50 -21.36
C TYR A 217 15.93 16.33 -21.21
N THR A 218 15.94 17.51 -21.81
CA THR A 218 14.79 18.40 -21.83
C THR A 218 13.56 17.72 -22.44
N ALA A 219 13.72 16.92 -23.50
CA ALA A 219 12.61 16.20 -24.11
C ALA A 219 11.98 15.16 -23.17
N VAL A 220 12.80 14.38 -22.44
CA VAL A 220 12.29 13.39 -21.48
C VAL A 220 11.63 14.06 -20.27
N VAL A 221 12.20 15.15 -19.76
CA VAL A 221 11.60 15.92 -18.67
C VAL A 221 10.24 16.47 -19.10
N GLN A 222 10.15 17.09 -20.28
CA GLN A 222 8.89 17.58 -20.85
C GLN A 222 7.87 16.46 -21.03
N GLN A 223 8.30 15.28 -21.49
CA GLN A 223 7.42 14.12 -21.65
C GLN A 223 6.89 13.62 -20.29
N ARG A 224 7.74 13.59 -19.25
CA ARG A 224 7.33 13.19 -17.89
C ARG A 224 6.35 14.18 -17.29
N GLU A 225 6.61 15.48 -17.41
CA GLU A 225 5.70 16.52 -16.94
C GLU A 225 4.35 16.47 -17.68
N ALA A 226 4.36 16.29 -19.00
CA ALA A 226 3.14 16.13 -19.79
C ALA A 226 2.35 14.88 -19.37
N ALA A 227 3.03 13.76 -19.12
CA ALA A 227 2.41 12.54 -18.64
C ALA A 227 1.83 12.70 -17.22
N ALA A 228 2.52 13.42 -16.34
CA ALA A 228 2.03 13.72 -14.99
C ALA A 228 0.76 14.58 -15.04
N ARG A 229 0.76 15.66 -15.82
CA ARG A 229 -0.44 16.51 -16.01
C ARG A 229 -1.60 15.75 -16.63
N ALA A 230 -1.32 14.83 -17.56
CA ALA A 230 -2.36 13.99 -18.16
C ALA A 230 -2.99 13.03 -17.14
N ARG A 231 -2.18 12.44 -16.24
CA ARG A 231 -2.67 11.58 -15.15
C ARG A 231 -3.52 12.36 -14.16
N GLU A 232 -3.05 13.52 -13.71
CA GLU A 232 -3.81 14.40 -12.81
C GLU A 232 -5.16 14.79 -13.41
N THR A 233 -5.18 15.17 -14.69
CA THR A 233 -6.43 15.49 -15.42
C THR A 233 -7.36 14.28 -15.49
N GLN A 234 -6.82 13.08 -15.73
CA GLN A 234 -7.61 11.84 -15.77
C GLN A 234 -8.19 11.47 -14.40
N GLU A 235 -7.41 11.63 -13.33
CA GLU A 235 -7.85 11.36 -11.96
C GLU A 235 -8.95 12.33 -11.53
N ARG A 236 -8.79 13.62 -11.82
CA ARG A 236 -9.82 14.63 -11.58
C ARG A 236 -11.11 14.29 -12.33
N ALA A 237 -11.02 13.99 -13.62
CA ALA A 237 -12.18 13.60 -14.42
C ALA A 237 -12.86 12.31 -13.90
N ARG A 238 -12.08 11.36 -13.36
CA ARG A 238 -12.61 10.15 -12.73
C ARG A 238 -13.36 10.48 -11.44
N GLN A 239 -12.82 11.37 -10.62
CA GLN A 239 -13.46 11.81 -9.39
C GLN A 239 -14.77 12.55 -9.69
N ASP A 240 -14.73 13.51 -10.60
CA ASP A 240 -15.92 14.25 -11.05
C ASP A 240 -17.02 13.30 -11.58
N ALA A 241 -16.64 12.22 -12.30
CA ALA A 241 -17.58 11.22 -12.80
C ALA A 241 -18.20 10.35 -11.68
N ILE A 242 -17.43 10.01 -10.65
CA ILE A 242 -17.92 9.29 -9.47
C ILE A 242 -18.92 10.17 -8.72
N ASP A 243 -18.58 11.43 -8.49
CA ASP A 243 -19.43 12.38 -7.76
C ASP A 243 -20.72 12.68 -8.52
N ALA A 244 -20.63 12.88 -9.85
CA ALA A 244 -21.81 13.03 -10.70
C ALA A 244 -22.73 11.80 -10.67
N ARG A 245 -22.15 10.59 -10.68
CA ARG A 245 -22.91 9.34 -10.61
C ARG A 245 -23.60 9.18 -9.26
N LEU A 246 -22.91 9.50 -8.18
CA LEU A 246 -23.45 9.43 -6.83
C LEU A 246 -24.60 10.44 -6.66
N ASN A 247 -24.41 11.69 -7.12
CA ASN A 247 -25.46 12.71 -7.13
C ASN A 247 -26.69 12.29 -7.96
N ALA A 248 -26.48 11.68 -9.13
CA ALA A 248 -27.57 11.18 -9.96
C ALA A 248 -28.32 10.00 -9.31
N ALA A 249 -27.60 9.05 -8.70
CA ALA A 249 -28.19 7.92 -8.00
C ALA A 249 -29.01 8.39 -6.78
N LEU A 250 -28.49 9.38 -6.05
CA LEU A 250 -29.21 10.01 -4.94
C LEU A 250 -30.49 10.68 -5.43
N SER A 251 -30.37 11.53 -6.45
CA SER A 251 -31.53 12.22 -7.03
C SER A 251 -32.62 11.25 -7.50
N ALA A 252 -32.24 10.12 -8.10
CA ALA A 252 -33.15 9.07 -8.55
C ALA A 252 -33.78 8.25 -7.40
N ALA A 253 -33.03 8.00 -6.32
CA ALA A 253 -33.57 7.36 -5.12
C ALA A 253 -34.62 8.26 -4.45
N PHE A 254 -34.39 9.57 -4.44
CA PHE A 254 -35.26 10.54 -3.79
C PHE A 254 -36.52 10.92 -4.59
N THR A 255 -36.55 10.71 -5.91
CA THR A 255 -37.77 10.93 -6.72
C THR A 255 -38.85 9.86 -6.51
N ARG A 256 -38.53 8.75 -5.82
CA ARG A 256 -39.53 7.77 -5.37
C ARG A 256 -40.13 8.26 -4.06
N HIS A 257 -41.07 9.21 -4.18
CA HIS A 257 -41.74 9.89 -3.08
C HIS A 257 -42.27 8.96 -1.98
N GLY A 258 -41.53 8.85 -0.88
CA GLY A 258 -42.01 8.39 0.43
C GLY A 258 -42.23 9.58 1.38
N ALA A 259 -42.76 9.28 2.57
CA ALA A 259 -42.88 10.22 3.68
C ALA A 259 -41.54 10.89 4.03
N TRP A 260 -41.57 12.04 4.68
CA TRP A 260 -40.38 12.73 5.19
C TRP A 260 -39.45 11.77 5.96
N ASP A 261 -38.19 11.67 5.53
CA ASP A 261 -37.16 10.87 6.21
C ASP A 261 -35.85 11.66 6.27
N ILE A 262 -35.49 12.12 7.48
CA ILE A 262 -34.23 12.83 7.73
C ILE A 262 -33.10 11.88 8.17
N THR A 263 -33.38 10.60 8.42
CA THR A 263 -32.37 9.64 8.89
C THR A 263 -31.40 9.25 7.79
N GLY A 264 -30.13 9.03 8.10
CA GLY A 264 -29.14 8.58 7.12
C GLY A 264 -27.80 9.29 7.24
N THR A 265 -26.95 9.03 6.25
CA THR A 265 -25.60 9.61 6.18
C THR A 265 -25.67 10.91 5.39
N TRP A 266 -25.05 11.96 5.89
CA TRP A 266 -25.05 13.31 5.35
C TRP A 266 -23.62 13.80 5.10
N SER A 267 -23.42 14.45 3.97
CA SER A 267 -22.21 15.23 3.67
C SER A 267 -22.50 16.68 4.04
N ILE A 268 -21.63 17.28 4.84
CA ILE A 268 -21.76 18.67 5.29
C ILE A 268 -20.79 19.53 4.48
N ASP A 269 -21.27 20.69 4.03
CA ASP A 269 -20.48 21.74 3.40
C ASP A 269 -20.48 22.94 4.35
N CYS A 270 -19.30 23.25 4.88
CA CYS A 270 -19.07 24.40 5.75
C CYS A 270 -17.64 24.92 5.56
N LYS A 271 -17.49 25.91 4.68
CA LYS A 271 -16.20 26.51 4.32
C LYS A 271 -15.33 26.88 5.53
N TYR A 272 -15.92 27.44 6.59
CA TYR A 272 -15.17 27.82 7.79
C TYR A 272 -14.52 26.61 8.48
N LEU A 273 -15.27 25.50 8.62
CA LEU A 273 -14.78 24.29 9.27
C LEU A 273 -13.81 23.51 8.39
N GLU A 274 -14.02 23.53 7.07
CA GLU A 274 -13.12 22.89 6.10
C GLU A 274 -11.73 23.54 6.04
N GLU A 275 -11.65 24.86 6.25
CA GLU A 275 -10.41 25.66 6.18
C GLU A 275 -9.69 25.79 7.53
N TYR A 276 -10.28 25.31 8.65
CA TYR A 276 -9.81 25.64 10.00
C TYR A 276 -8.46 24.97 10.40
N LEU A 277 -8.13 23.76 9.92
CA LEU A 277 -6.92 23.03 10.35
C LEU A 277 -5.95 22.56 9.23
N SER A 278 -6.25 22.72 7.94
CA SER A 278 -5.43 22.05 6.92
C SER A 278 -5.35 22.71 5.54
N ASP A 279 -4.20 22.51 4.87
CA ASP A 279 -3.98 22.78 3.44
C ASP A 279 -4.90 21.95 2.50
N ARG A 280 -5.70 21.04 3.07
CA ARG A 280 -6.67 20.20 2.36
C ARG A 280 -8.04 20.35 3.02
N PRO A 281 -9.12 20.56 2.25
CA PRO A 281 -10.46 20.64 2.80
C PRO A 281 -10.84 19.30 3.43
N ALA A 282 -11.24 19.34 4.69
CA ALA A 282 -11.69 18.15 5.40
C ALA A 282 -13.07 17.71 4.91
N LYS A 283 -13.33 16.40 4.88
CA LYS A 283 -14.65 15.88 4.53
C LYS A 283 -15.53 15.85 5.77
N LEU A 284 -16.45 16.80 5.89
CA LEU A 284 -17.37 16.90 7.03
C LEU A 284 -18.55 15.93 6.85
N SER A 285 -18.93 15.22 7.91
CA SER A 285 -20.00 14.22 7.84
C SER A 285 -20.89 14.19 9.07
N MET A 286 -22.14 13.78 8.87
CA MET A 286 -23.12 13.59 9.95
C MET A 286 -24.00 12.36 9.66
N ILE A 287 -24.37 11.60 10.68
CA ILE A 287 -25.27 10.46 10.55
C ILE A 287 -26.46 10.68 11.47
N ILE A 288 -27.66 10.83 10.92
CA ILE A 288 -28.91 11.06 11.66
C ILE A 288 -29.64 9.71 11.85
N SER A 289 -30.08 9.42 13.08
CA SER A 289 -30.86 8.22 13.44
C SER A 289 -32.08 8.59 14.29
N ARG A 290 -33.08 7.70 14.37
CA ARG A 290 -34.21 7.88 15.31
C ARG A 290 -33.72 7.59 16.73
N ASP A 291 -34.02 8.48 17.67
CA ASP A 291 -33.61 8.34 19.06
C ASP A 291 -34.69 7.60 19.86
N SER A 292 -34.32 6.46 20.45
CA SER A 292 -35.19 5.67 21.32
C SER A 292 -35.11 6.07 22.79
N ALA A 293 -34.25 7.03 23.17
CA ALA A 293 -34.11 7.47 24.54
C ALA A 293 -35.43 8.07 25.09
N LYS A 294 -35.92 7.52 26.20
CA LYS A 294 -37.12 8.03 26.91
C LYS A 294 -36.98 9.52 27.18
N HIS A 295 -38.02 10.27 26.87
CA HIS A 295 -38.08 11.71 27.12
C HIS A 295 -38.22 11.94 28.64
N ASN A 296 -37.11 12.10 29.34
CA ASN A 296 -37.14 12.80 30.63
C ASN A 296 -37.39 14.26 30.29
N SER A 297 -38.65 14.67 30.20
CA SER A 297 -38.96 16.09 30.21
C SER A 297 -38.38 16.57 31.53
N PRO A 298 -37.54 17.62 31.52
CA PRO A 298 -37.32 18.33 32.76
C PRO A 298 -38.71 18.83 33.15
N THR A 299 -39.38 18.08 34.03
CA THR A 299 -40.41 18.66 34.88
C THR A 299 -39.76 19.92 35.41
N PRO A 300 -40.38 21.11 35.24
CA PRO A 300 -39.77 22.35 35.68
C PRO A 300 -39.45 22.20 37.16
N VAL A 301 -38.18 21.94 37.46
CA VAL A 301 -37.73 21.66 38.81
C VAL A 301 -37.84 22.99 39.51
N ALA A 302 -38.88 23.12 40.33
CA ALA A 302 -38.97 24.19 41.29
C ALA A 302 -37.67 24.15 42.10
N ARG A 303 -36.84 25.20 41.97
CA ARG A 303 -35.60 25.37 42.71
C ARG A 303 -35.91 25.32 44.21
N SER A 304 -35.79 24.16 44.83
CA SER A 304 -35.61 24.06 46.28
C SER A 304 -34.11 24.20 46.55
N TYR A 305 -33.73 25.36 47.05
CA TYR A 305 -32.46 25.56 47.73
C TYR A 305 -32.55 24.82 49.07
N ASP A 306 -31.73 23.79 49.28
CA ASP A 306 -31.34 23.22 50.56
C ASP A 306 -30.07 22.41 50.26
N GLU A 307 -29.04 22.26 51.09
CA GLU A 307 -28.58 22.88 52.32
C GLU A 307 -27.21 22.21 52.53
N GLU A 308 -26.25 22.95 53.06
CA GLU A 308 -24.85 22.55 53.18
C GLU A 308 -24.64 21.29 54.06
N GLY A 309 -23.68 20.45 53.68
CA GLY A 309 -22.82 19.75 54.65
C GLY A 309 -23.06 18.26 54.91
N ARG A 310 -22.15 17.43 54.39
CA ARG A 310 -21.59 16.19 55.00
C ARG A 310 -20.56 15.60 54.03
N SER A 311 -19.28 15.91 54.23
CA SER A 311 -18.28 15.12 54.98
C SER A 311 -17.91 13.82 54.29
N GLU A 312 -16.65 13.78 53.86
CA GLU A 312 -15.81 12.63 53.52
C GLU A 312 -16.09 11.43 54.44
N GLU A 313 -16.17 10.24 53.87
CA GLU A 313 -15.52 9.03 54.40
C GLU A 313 -15.50 7.93 53.33
N ASP A 314 -14.34 7.29 53.26
CA ASP A 314 -13.96 6.18 52.38
C ASP A 314 -14.84 4.94 52.62
N GLU A 315 -15.42 4.34 51.57
CA GLU A 315 -15.84 2.94 51.60
C GLU A 315 -15.50 2.26 50.26
N ASP A 316 -14.56 1.32 50.34
CA ASP A 316 -14.31 0.25 49.38
C ASP A 316 -15.52 -0.71 49.37
N GLU A 317 -16.23 -0.83 48.25
CA GLU A 317 -17.22 -1.89 47.99
C GLU A 317 -17.09 -2.29 46.50
N GLU A 318 -16.31 -3.32 46.19
CA GLU A 318 -16.81 -4.68 45.90
C GLU A 318 -17.92 -4.70 44.84
N ASP A 319 -17.53 -5.10 43.63
CA ASP A 319 -18.39 -5.41 42.49
C ASP A 319 -19.41 -6.49 42.89
N GLU A 320 -20.59 -6.08 43.36
CA GLU A 320 -21.77 -6.95 43.46
C GLU A 320 -22.58 -6.85 42.17
N ASP A 321 -22.81 -8.02 41.57
CA ASP A 321 -23.64 -8.27 40.40
C ASP A 321 -25.10 -7.79 40.66
N GLU A 322 -25.44 -6.58 40.21
CA GLU A 322 -26.84 -6.15 40.10
C GLU A 322 -27.49 -6.86 38.89
N GLU A 323 -28.15 -7.98 39.18
CA GLU A 323 -29.15 -8.58 38.31
C GLU A 323 -30.28 -7.56 38.11
N ASP A 324 -30.28 -6.92 36.94
CA ASP A 324 -31.31 -5.99 36.44
C ASP A 324 -32.61 -6.80 36.23
N ASP A 325 -33.40 -6.96 37.29
CA ASP A 325 -34.78 -7.42 37.25
C ASP A 325 -35.60 -6.35 36.50
N GLU A 326 -35.68 -6.49 35.18
CA GLU A 326 -36.60 -5.75 34.33
C GLU A 326 -38.05 -6.17 34.65
N ASP A 327 -38.63 -5.54 35.67
CA ASP A 327 -40.07 -5.52 35.90
C ASP A 327 -40.77 -4.90 34.68
N ASP A 328 -41.33 -5.77 33.83
CA ASP A 328 -42.30 -5.47 32.78
C ASP A 328 -43.58 -4.88 33.41
N GLU A 329 -43.53 -3.60 33.81
CA GLU A 329 -44.74 -2.80 34.02
C GLU A 329 -45.37 -2.52 32.64
N GLU A 330 -46.33 -3.36 32.25
CA GLU A 330 -47.29 -3.09 31.18
C GLU A 330 -48.09 -1.80 31.51
N GLY A 331 -47.51 -0.66 31.12
CA GLY A 331 -48.15 0.64 31.18
C GLY A 331 -49.40 0.70 30.28
N PRO A 332 -50.41 1.48 30.67
CA PRO A 332 -51.72 1.53 30.02
C PRO A 332 -51.58 1.91 28.54
N GLU A 333 -52.30 1.18 27.68
CA GLU A 333 -52.45 1.45 26.24
C GLU A 333 -52.88 2.91 26.01
N GLY A 334 -51.88 3.78 25.80
CA GLY A 334 -52.06 5.19 25.51
C GLY A 334 -52.61 5.38 24.10
N ASP A 335 -53.59 6.25 23.99
CA ASP A 335 -54.23 6.71 22.76
C ASP A 335 -53.19 7.00 21.65
N PRO A 336 -53.20 6.27 20.51
CA PRO A 336 -52.19 6.38 19.44
C PRO A 336 -52.25 7.69 18.64
N SER A 337 -53.07 8.66 19.05
CA SER A 337 -53.27 9.92 18.33
C SER A 337 -52.33 11.07 18.73
N CYS A 338 -51.54 10.93 19.79
CA CYS A 338 -50.39 11.80 20.01
C CYS A 338 -49.18 11.21 19.27
N LEU A 339 -48.89 11.70 18.06
CA LEU A 339 -47.58 11.55 17.43
C LEU A 339 -46.56 12.22 18.36
N ALA A 340 -46.16 11.49 19.40
CA ALA A 340 -45.19 11.93 20.38
C ALA A 340 -43.95 12.40 19.63
N ASP A 341 -43.48 13.61 19.94
CA ASP A 341 -42.37 14.29 19.28
C ASP A 341 -41.27 13.30 18.89
N GLN A 342 -41.22 12.95 17.60
CA GLN A 342 -40.30 11.95 17.11
C GLN A 342 -38.88 12.52 17.22
N ARG A 343 -38.12 12.02 18.18
CA ARG A 343 -36.76 12.48 18.45
C ARG A 343 -35.77 11.83 17.53
N HIS A 344 -34.80 12.62 17.12
CA HIS A 344 -33.69 12.17 16.31
C HIS A 344 -32.40 12.54 17.03
N PHE A 345 -31.34 11.77 16.78
CA PHE A 345 -30.01 12.17 17.18
C PHE A 345 -29.06 12.02 15.99
N ALA A 346 -27.95 12.72 16.04
CA ALA A 346 -26.95 12.63 14.99
C ALA A 346 -25.56 12.52 15.58
N THR A 347 -24.74 11.60 15.06
CA THR A 347 -23.30 11.60 15.30
C THR A 347 -22.65 12.41 14.19
N PHE A 348 -21.71 13.30 14.50
CA PHE A 348 -21.05 14.14 13.51
C PHE A 348 -19.55 14.18 13.70
N ASP A 349 -18.85 14.38 12.58
CA ASP A 349 -17.41 14.61 12.50
C ASP A 349 -17.19 15.80 11.57
N PHE A 350 -16.87 16.95 12.16
CA PHE A 350 -16.55 18.19 11.46
C PHE A 350 -15.05 18.46 11.44
N SER A 351 -14.24 17.39 11.49
CA SER A 351 -12.77 17.37 11.49
C SER A 351 -12.12 17.98 12.72
N ILE A 352 -12.60 19.12 13.20
CA ILE A 352 -12.07 19.89 14.33
C ILE A 352 -12.84 19.59 15.61
N ILE A 353 -14.11 19.19 15.44
CA ILE A 353 -15.03 18.80 16.51
C ILE A 353 -15.79 17.59 16.03
N GLU A 354 -15.88 16.59 16.90
CA GLU A 354 -16.75 15.43 16.74
C GLU A 354 -17.71 15.35 17.92
N GLY A 355 -18.89 14.77 17.72
CA GLY A 355 -19.86 14.70 18.79
C GLY A 355 -21.23 14.19 18.38
N ILE A 356 -22.20 14.52 19.23
CA ILE A 356 -23.59 14.09 19.13
C ILE A 356 -24.53 15.28 19.21
N MET A 357 -25.49 15.32 18.30
CA MET A 357 -26.60 16.26 18.29
C MET A 357 -27.88 15.53 18.71
N ARG A 358 -28.70 16.16 19.55
CA ARG A 358 -30.10 15.77 19.80
C ARG A 358 -31.01 16.74 19.07
N ILE A 359 -31.76 16.22 18.10
CA ILE A 359 -32.62 16.98 17.20
C ILE A 359 -34.06 16.81 17.64
N SER A 360 -34.74 17.93 17.87
CA SER A 360 -36.11 18.02 18.36
C SER A 360 -36.96 18.85 17.39
N GLY A 361 -38.13 18.34 17.05
CA GLY A 361 -39.10 19.00 16.19
C GLY A 361 -40.06 17.97 15.58
N SER A 362 -41.20 18.45 15.09
CA SER A 362 -42.12 17.63 14.33
C SER A 362 -41.56 17.41 12.92
N VAL A 363 -41.50 16.16 12.47
CA VAL A 363 -41.26 15.86 11.05
C VAL A 363 -42.43 16.45 10.24
N GLY A 364 -42.11 17.19 9.18
CA GLY A 364 -43.10 17.92 8.39
C GLY A 364 -44.22 17.03 7.85
N VAL A 365 -45.41 17.60 7.71
CA VAL A 365 -46.53 16.95 7.00
C VAL A 365 -46.20 16.95 5.49
N ASP A 366 -46.73 15.99 4.73
CA ASP A 366 -46.40 15.75 3.30
C ASP A 366 -46.46 16.98 2.38
N ASP A 367 -47.19 18.03 2.77
CA ASP A 367 -47.37 19.27 2.00
C ASP A 367 -46.42 20.42 2.39
N GLN A 368 -45.60 20.27 3.43
CA GLN A 368 -44.65 21.32 3.82
C GLN A 368 -43.40 21.29 2.91
N PRO A 369 -42.93 22.44 2.39
CA PRO A 369 -41.71 22.50 1.57
C PRO A 369 -40.44 22.35 2.41
N GLU A 370 -40.51 22.70 3.70
CA GLU A 370 -39.41 22.73 4.65
C GLU A 370 -39.87 22.24 6.02
N CYS A 371 -38.97 21.58 6.74
CA CYS A 371 -39.16 21.06 8.10
C CYS A 371 -38.10 21.70 9.00
N ALA A 372 -38.51 22.70 9.78
CA ALA A 372 -37.64 23.37 10.75
C ALA A 372 -37.60 22.60 12.07
N MET A 373 -36.40 22.30 12.54
CA MET A 373 -36.12 21.61 13.79
C MET A 373 -35.10 22.41 14.60
N THR A 374 -35.00 22.06 15.88
CA THR A 374 -33.98 22.60 16.77
C THR A 374 -33.06 21.49 17.22
N TYR A 375 -31.82 21.82 17.55
CA TYR A 375 -30.89 20.84 18.11
C TYR A 375 -30.00 21.43 19.19
N ARG A 376 -29.50 20.53 20.03
CA ARG A 376 -28.42 20.77 20.99
C ARG A 376 -27.33 19.76 20.72
N TRP A 377 -26.09 20.07 21.05
CA TRP A 377 -25.00 19.14 20.81
C TRP A 377 -24.03 19.09 21.99
N ARG A 378 -23.36 17.94 22.10
CA ARG A 378 -22.18 17.75 22.95
C ARG A 378 -21.10 17.14 22.10
N GLY A 379 -19.84 17.48 22.35
CA GLY A 379 -18.76 16.97 21.55
C GLY A 379 -17.41 17.25 22.17
N ARG A 380 -16.37 16.90 21.43
CA ARG A 380 -14.98 17.10 21.81
C ARG A 380 -14.20 17.63 20.63
N GLU A 381 -13.20 18.45 20.93
CA GLU A 381 -12.21 18.90 19.96
C GLU A 381 -11.30 17.72 19.57
N THR A 382 -10.99 17.55 18.29
CA THR A 382 -10.31 16.34 17.78
C THR A 382 -8.79 16.33 17.96
N GLY A 383 -8.16 17.49 18.18
CA GLY A 383 -6.72 17.63 18.41
C GLY A 383 -6.26 17.16 19.79
N GLU A 384 -6.83 17.72 20.86
CA GLU A 384 -6.53 17.44 22.27
C GLU A 384 -7.61 16.57 22.95
N SER A 385 -8.64 16.16 22.20
CA SER A 385 -9.74 15.32 22.70
C SER A 385 -10.46 15.93 23.91
N VAL A 386 -10.54 17.26 24.00
CA VAL A 386 -11.15 17.96 25.13
C VAL A 386 -12.66 18.05 24.91
N ILE A 387 -13.46 17.53 25.86
CA ILE A 387 -14.92 17.68 25.84
C ILE A 387 -15.28 19.16 26.01
N ASP A 388 -16.13 19.67 25.11
CA ASP A 388 -16.61 21.05 25.13
C ASP A 388 -17.77 21.19 26.12
N LEU A 389 -17.55 21.95 27.19
CA LEU A 389 -18.55 22.19 28.24
C LEU A 389 -19.45 23.37 27.86
N GLY A 390 -20.75 23.22 28.08
CA GLY A 390 -21.74 24.28 27.85
C GLY A 390 -22.30 24.35 26.43
N SER A 391 -21.80 23.54 25.49
CA SER A 391 -22.32 23.51 24.11
C SER A 391 -23.77 23.00 24.01
N ASP A 392 -24.25 22.26 25.01
CA ASP A 392 -25.64 21.82 25.11
C ASP A 392 -26.58 22.82 25.81
N GLU A 393 -26.04 23.93 26.34
CA GLU A 393 -26.84 25.03 26.87
C GLU A 393 -27.48 25.85 25.75
N GLN A 394 -26.79 25.92 24.60
CA GLN A 394 -27.25 26.63 23.41
C GLN A 394 -28.13 25.73 22.56
N THR A 395 -29.17 26.31 21.96
CA THR A 395 -30.09 25.62 21.05
C THR A 395 -29.99 26.26 19.68
N TYR A 396 -29.76 25.45 18.66
CA TYR A 396 -29.55 25.88 17.28
C TYR A 396 -30.71 25.45 16.38
N SER A 397 -30.85 26.10 15.23
CA SER A 397 -31.87 25.79 14.22
C SER A 397 -31.28 24.95 13.08
N LEU A 398 -32.04 23.97 12.64
CA LEU A 398 -31.77 23.12 11.47
C LEU A 398 -33.01 23.09 10.59
N VAL A 399 -32.87 23.37 9.30
CA VAL A 399 -33.98 23.36 8.35
C VAL A 399 -33.71 22.28 7.32
N PHE A 400 -34.57 21.27 7.29
CA PHE A 400 -34.57 20.27 6.25
C PHE A 400 -35.47 20.72 5.10
N SER A 401 -35.01 20.58 3.87
CA SER A 401 -35.78 20.89 2.66
C SER A 401 -35.75 19.71 1.70
N GLU A 402 -36.51 19.83 0.61
CA GLU A 402 -36.61 18.78 -0.42
C GLU A 402 -36.93 17.39 0.19
N ARG A 403 -37.86 17.38 1.16
CA ARG A 403 -38.33 16.18 1.89
C ARG A 403 -37.24 15.44 2.67
N GLY A 404 -36.28 16.18 3.24
CA GLY A 404 -35.23 15.61 4.09
C GLY A 404 -34.01 15.14 3.32
N THR A 405 -33.78 15.67 2.12
CA THR A 405 -32.62 15.35 1.28
C THR A 405 -31.56 16.44 1.26
N LYS A 406 -31.98 17.66 1.62
CA LYS A 406 -31.11 18.80 1.88
C LYS A 406 -31.37 19.32 3.27
N MET A 407 -30.35 19.92 3.85
CA MET A 407 -30.49 20.69 5.07
C MET A 407 -29.60 21.92 5.07
N SER A 408 -30.02 22.93 5.81
CA SER A 408 -29.21 24.09 6.16
C SER A 408 -29.34 24.33 7.66
N GLY A 409 -28.29 24.80 8.28
CA GLY A 409 -28.28 25.01 9.71
C GLY A 409 -27.21 25.98 10.14
N VAL A 410 -27.22 26.27 11.43
CA VAL A 410 -26.20 27.08 12.07
C VAL A 410 -25.53 26.24 13.13
N PHE A 411 -24.20 26.18 13.13
CA PHE A 411 -23.37 25.48 14.11
C PHE A 411 -22.52 26.48 14.90
N GLY A 412 -22.23 26.17 16.15
CA GLY A 412 -21.40 27.02 17.02
C GLY A 412 -21.22 26.40 18.40
N GLY A 413 -20.35 26.98 19.22
CA GLY A 413 -20.10 26.56 20.60
C GLY A 413 -18.95 27.32 21.24
N GLY A 414 -18.43 26.84 22.37
CA GLY A 414 -17.29 27.48 23.04
C GLY A 414 -16.02 27.51 22.17
N LEU A 415 -15.90 26.53 21.28
CA LEU A 415 -14.72 26.31 20.43
C LEU A 415 -14.83 26.90 19.02
N VAL A 416 -16.04 27.18 18.54
CA VAL A 416 -16.31 27.54 17.15
C VAL A 416 -17.30 28.70 17.11
N GLU A 417 -16.93 29.77 16.39
CA GLU A 417 -17.84 30.88 16.12
C GLU A 417 -19.10 30.39 15.40
N ARG A 418 -20.18 31.17 15.49
CA ARG A 418 -21.43 30.82 14.85
C ARG A 418 -21.27 30.81 13.31
N VAL A 419 -21.38 29.63 12.70
CA VAL A 419 -21.18 29.41 11.26
C VAL A 419 -22.40 28.78 10.61
N ASP A 420 -22.72 29.21 9.40
CA ASP A 420 -23.74 28.58 8.58
C ASP A 420 -23.14 27.34 7.89
N PHE A 421 -23.94 26.29 7.78
CA PHE A 421 -23.59 25.10 7.01
C PHE A 421 -24.76 24.62 6.16
N THR A 422 -24.44 23.90 5.10
CA THR A 422 -25.41 23.15 4.30
C THR A 422 -25.05 21.67 4.30
N GLY A 423 -26.00 20.82 3.95
CA GLY A 423 -25.72 19.39 3.83
C GLY A 423 -26.64 18.69 2.85
N VAL A 424 -26.12 17.61 2.28
CA VAL A 424 -26.83 16.76 1.33
C VAL A 424 -26.82 15.33 1.85
N LYS A 425 -27.99 14.69 1.81
CA LYS A 425 -28.17 13.31 2.25
C LYS A 425 -27.55 12.36 1.23
N MET A 426 -26.58 11.56 1.68
CA MET A 426 -25.77 10.64 0.89
C MET A 426 -26.32 9.22 0.90
N GLU A 427 -26.97 8.81 1.98
CA GLU A 427 -27.56 7.48 2.13
C GLU A 427 -28.80 7.57 3.02
N ASN A 428 -29.83 6.76 2.74
CA ASN A 428 -31.00 6.66 3.62
C ASN A 428 -30.65 5.86 4.88
N GLY A 429 -31.08 6.34 6.05
CA GLY A 429 -30.87 5.65 7.33
C GLY A 429 -31.76 4.43 7.48
N GLY A 430 -32.92 4.41 6.80
CA GLY A 430 -33.96 3.41 7.05
C GLY A 430 -34.55 3.55 8.46
N ASP A 431 -35.23 2.52 8.96
CA ASP A 431 -35.75 2.50 10.35
C ASP A 431 -34.65 2.28 11.41
N ARG A 432 -33.44 2.81 11.19
CA ARG A 432 -32.34 2.75 12.18
C ARG A 432 -32.78 3.46 13.46
N GLN A 433 -32.92 2.67 14.52
CA GLN A 433 -33.15 3.13 15.88
C GLN A 433 -31.84 2.99 16.65
N GLY A 434 -31.50 4.03 17.42
CA GLY A 434 -30.40 4.02 18.37
C GLY A 434 -30.79 4.82 19.60
N SER A 435 -30.09 4.61 20.70
CA SER A 435 -30.29 5.41 21.92
C SER A 435 -29.11 6.34 22.09
N SER A 436 -29.36 7.65 22.08
CA SER A 436 -28.31 8.64 22.36
C SER A 436 -27.91 8.66 23.84
N LYS A 437 -28.57 7.89 24.72
CA LYS A 437 -28.43 8.00 26.19
C LYS A 437 -26.99 7.87 26.66
N HIS A 438 -26.32 6.79 26.26
CA HIS A 438 -24.96 6.48 26.71
C HIS A 438 -23.95 7.47 26.15
N GLU A 439 -23.99 7.67 24.84
CA GLU A 439 -23.01 8.50 24.16
C GLU A 439 -23.15 9.99 24.56
N TRP A 440 -24.37 10.48 24.73
CA TRP A 440 -24.65 11.82 25.26
C TRP A 440 -24.19 11.99 26.72
N GLY A 441 -24.38 10.96 27.55
CA GLY A 441 -23.89 10.91 28.93
C GLY A 441 -22.36 10.89 29.00
N GLY A 442 -21.73 10.20 28.05
CA GLY A 442 -20.28 10.12 27.86
C GLY A 442 -19.62 11.48 27.57
N LEU A 443 -20.38 12.47 27.13
CA LEU A 443 -19.92 13.84 26.84
C LEU A 443 -20.40 14.85 27.90
N SER A 444 -20.70 14.40 29.12
CA SER A 444 -21.13 15.27 30.23
C SER A 444 -19.97 15.91 30.99
N GLU A 445 -20.27 16.93 31.83
CA GLU A 445 -19.31 17.53 32.76
C GLU A 445 -18.67 16.48 33.70
N ARG A 446 -19.45 15.52 34.19
CA ARG A 446 -18.91 14.41 35.01
C ARG A 446 -17.89 13.57 34.23
N SER A 447 -18.13 13.34 32.94
CA SER A 447 -17.18 12.64 32.07
C SER A 447 -15.93 13.48 31.80
N TYR A 448 -16.10 14.78 31.57
CA TYR A 448 -14.98 15.71 31.46
C TYR A 448 -14.11 15.70 32.72
N GLU A 449 -14.71 15.76 33.91
CA GLU A 449 -13.97 15.74 35.18
C GLU A 449 -13.22 14.43 35.38
N ARG A 450 -13.83 13.29 35.03
CA ARG A 450 -13.17 11.99 35.04
C ARG A 450 -11.98 11.94 34.08
N GLU A 451 -12.17 12.40 32.84
CA GLU A 451 -11.09 12.48 31.83
C GLU A 451 -9.99 13.46 32.26
N ARG A 452 -10.35 14.59 32.88
CA ARG A 452 -9.43 15.61 33.36
C ARG A 452 -8.53 15.07 34.46
N VAL A 453 -9.09 14.42 35.47
CA VAL A 453 -8.32 13.81 36.56
C VAL A 453 -7.40 12.70 36.03
N GLY A 454 -7.91 11.88 35.10
CA GLY A 454 -7.11 10.81 34.47
C GLY A 454 -5.94 11.29 33.60
N ARG A 455 -5.89 12.55 33.17
CA ARG A 455 -4.76 13.10 32.38
C ARG A 455 -3.52 13.45 33.22
N TRP A 456 -3.67 13.56 34.55
CA TRP A 456 -2.60 14.00 35.45
C TRP A 456 -2.04 12.90 36.36
N HIS A 457 -2.49 11.67 36.16
CA HIS A 457 -1.98 10.45 36.79
C HIS A 457 -1.35 9.55 35.72
#